data_AF-A0A849X5B2-F1
#
_entry.id   AF-A0A849X5B2-F1
#
_cell.length_a   1.000
_cell.length_b   1.000
_cell.length_c   1.000
_cell.angle_alpha   90.00
_cell.angle_beta   90.00
_cell.angle_gamma   90.00
#
_symmetry.space_group_name_H-M   'P 1'
#
loop_
_entity.id
_entity.type
_entity.pdbx_description
1 polymer ?
#
loop_
_entity_poly.entity_id
_entity_poly.type
_entity_poly.pdbx_seq_one_letter_code
_entity_poly.pdbx_strand_id
1 'polypeptide(L)'
;MPARWQEELRQAARPEPEGRYRTLVPAYYAALIDPKDPHDPIARMALPSMEELIAGAGLRDPIGDLARQAAPRLTHRYPDRALLHVTNLCPMYCRFCFRKNLMNEKEERLYSGDFDPAIDYLAAHPEIRELILTGG
;
A
#
# COMPACT_ATOMS: atom_id res chain seq x y z
N MET A 1 1.33 9.49 -26.38
CA MET A 1 1.89 10.47 -25.43
C MET A 1 3.06 11.21 -26.08
N PRO A 2 3.18 12.54 -25.94
CA PRO A 2 4.31 13.28 -26.52
C PRO A 2 5.65 12.88 -25.89
N ALA A 3 6.70 12.75 -26.72
CA ALA A 3 8.02 12.23 -26.33
C ALA A 3 8.69 12.98 -25.16
N ARG A 4 8.47 14.29 -25.04
CA ARG A 4 9.04 15.12 -23.96
C ARG A 4 8.64 14.66 -22.55
N TRP A 5 7.43 14.14 -22.39
CA TRP A 5 6.93 13.65 -21.10
C TRP A 5 7.56 12.31 -20.71
N GLN A 6 8.01 11.52 -21.69
CA GLN A 6 8.67 10.25 -21.42
C GLN A 6 10.07 10.48 -20.86
N GLU A 7 10.77 11.53 -21.32
CA GLU A 7 12.12 11.90 -20.86
C GLU A 7 12.09 12.43 -19.42
N GLU A 8 11.16 13.33 -19.11
CA GLU A 8 11.00 13.93 -17.76
C GLU A 8 10.53 12.91 -16.73
N LEU A 9 9.60 12.00 -17.09
CA LEU A 9 9.20 10.89 -16.22
C LEU A 9 10.32 9.86 -16.02
N ARG A 10 11.19 9.65 -17.02
CA ARG A 10 12.41 8.83 -16.88
C ARG A 10 13.46 9.50 -15.99
N GLN A 11 13.54 10.84 -16.01
CA GLN A 11 14.46 11.60 -15.15
C GLN A 11 13.97 11.69 -13.71
N ALA A 12 12.66 11.80 -13.48
CA ALA A 12 12.04 11.66 -12.16
C ALA A 12 12.12 10.22 -11.61
N ALA A 13 12.43 9.25 -12.47
CA ALA A 13 12.62 7.82 -12.16
C ALA A 13 14.09 7.39 -12.11
N ARG A 14 15.02 8.26 -11.69
CA ARG A 14 16.42 7.91 -11.39
C ARG A 14 16.65 7.72 -9.87
N PRO A 15 17.65 6.90 -9.50
CA PRO A 15 17.51 5.72 -8.68
C PRO A 15 17.06 6.01 -7.24
N GLU A 16 16.32 5.03 -6.74
CA GLU A 16 15.71 4.89 -5.42
C GLU A 16 16.57 5.42 -4.26
N PRO A 17 15.96 5.96 -3.19
CA PRO A 17 16.53 5.79 -1.87
C PRO A 17 16.53 4.28 -1.58
N GLU A 18 17.58 3.57 -2.00
CA GLU A 18 17.82 2.13 -1.84
C GLU A 18 16.57 1.32 -1.45
N GLY A 19 15.74 0.92 -2.42
CA GLY A 19 14.85 -0.25 -2.33
C GLY A 19 13.86 -0.37 -1.16
N ARG A 20 13.67 0.66 -0.32
CA ARG A 20 12.89 0.46 0.93
C ARG A 20 11.39 0.39 0.68
N TYR A 21 10.85 1.29 -0.15
CA TYR A 21 9.43 1.31 -0.50
C TYR A 21 9.25 1.43 -2.01
N ARG A 22 8.38 0.60 -2.59
CA ARG A 22 8.06 0.66 -4.03
C ARG A 22 7.46 2.01 -4.39
N THR A 23 7.72 2.45 -5.62
CA THR A 23 7.17 3.69 -6.17
C THR A 23 6.47 3.40 -7.48
N LEU A 24 5.24 3.88 -7.61
CA LEU A 24 4.42 3.80 -8.81
C LEU A 24 3.53 5.03 -8.83
N VAL A 25 3.70 5.87 -9.85
CA VAL A 25 2.87 7.07 -10.05
C VAL A 25 2.35 7.04 -11.48
N PRO A 26 1.04 6.88 -11.70
CA PRO A 26 0.47 6.93 -13.04
C PRO A 26 0.73 8.27 -13.72
N ALA A 27 0.91 8.26 -15.04
CA ALA A 27 1.14 9.48 -15.82
C ALA A 27 0.04 10.54 -15.62
N TYR A 28 -1.21 10.11 -15.48
CA TYR A 28 -2.32 11.01 -15.14
C TYR A 28 -2.09 11.73 -13.81
N TYR A 29 -1.69 11.01 -12.77
CA TYR A 29 -1.48 11.58 -11.44
C TYR A 29 -0.25 12.50 -11.39
N ALA A 30 0.82 12.11 -12.09
CA ALA A 30 2.01 12.94 -12.23
C ALA A 30 1.71 14.27 -12.96
N ALA A 31 0.80 14.27 -13.93
CA ALA A 31 0.42 15.47 -14.67
C ALA A 31 -0.37 16.51 -13.84
N LEU A 32 -0.84 16.13 -12.64
CA LEU A 32 -1.52 17.05 -11.73
C LEU A 32 -0.56 17.86 -10.85
N ILE A 33 0.72 17.49 -10.80
CA ILE A 33 1.74 18.16 -9.99
C ILE A 33 2.07 19.52 -10.61
N ASP A 34 2.04 20.60 -9.83
CA ASP A 34 2.62 21.88 -10.24
C ASP A 34 4.15 21.86 -10.04
N PRO A 35 4.95 21.83 -11.13
CA PRO A 35 6.41 21.79 -11.01
C PRO A 35 7.01 23.10 -10.48
N LYS A 36 6.21 24.18 -10.36
CA LYS A 36 6.66 25.48 -9.84
C LYS A 36 6.45 25.61 -8.33
N ASP A 37 5.62 24.77 -7.74
CA ASP A 37 5.40 24.76 -6.29
C ASP A 37 6.26 23.66 -5.63
N PRO A 38 7.34 24.02 -4.91
CA PRO A 38 8.15 23.05 -4.18
C PRO A 38 7.37 22.35 -3.03
N HIS A 39 6.19 22.85 -2.66
CA HIS A 39 5.32 22.27 -1.64
C HIS A 39 4.04 21.66 -2.21
N ASP A 40 4.00 21.37 -3.52
CA ASP A 40 2.83 20.83 -4.19
C ASP A 40 2.28 19.60 -3.43
N PRO A 41 0.98 19.61 -3.04
CA PRO A 41 0.43 18.56 -2.19
C PRO A 41 0.36 17.20 -2.90
N ILE A 42 0.22 17.19 -4.23
CA ILE A 42 0.15 15.95 -5.03
C ILE A 42 1.54 15.32 -5.12
N ALA A 43 2.58 16.14 -5.32
CA ALA A 43 3.97 15.71 -5.26
C ALA A 43 4.29 15.06 -3.92
N ARG A 44 3.91 15.69 -2.79
CA ARG A 44 4.13 15.14 -1.44
C ARG A 44 3.42 13.80 -1.21
N MET A 45 2.30 13.56 -1.87
CA MET A 45 1.54 12.31 -1.77
C MET A 45 2.09 11.19 -2.67
N ALA A 46 2.75 11.52 -3.78
CA ALA A 46 3.14 10.59 -4.84
C ALA A 46 4.65 10.31 -4.92
N LEU A 47 5.47 11.35 -4.75
CA LEU A 47 6.91 11.29 -4.99
C LEU A 47 7.67 10.94 -3.70
N PRO A 48 8.67 10.05 -3.77
CA PRO A 48 9.44 9.65 -2.60
C PRO A 48 10.25 10.81 -2.03
N SER A 49 10.43 10.80 -0.71
CA SER A 49 11.21 11.79 0.03
C SER A 49 12.28 11.11 0.91
N MET A 50 13.42 11.79 1.09
CA MET A 50 14.48 11.32 2.00
C MET A 50 13.99 11.23 3.46
N GLU A 51 12.96 11.98 3.84
CA GLU A 51 12.35 11.91 5.17
C GLU A 51 11.76 10.52 5.47
N GLU A 52 11.39 9.75 4.44
CA GLU A 52 10.88 8.39 4.61
C GLU A 52 11.93 7.39 5.11
N LEU A 53 13.22 7.75 5.02
CA LEU A 53 14.32 6.91 5.48
C LEU A 53 14.71 7.18 6.94
N ILE A 54 14.12 8.18 7.58
CA ILE A 54 14.40 8.50 8.99
C ILE A 54 14.03 7.29 9.85
N ALA A 55 15.05 6.63 10.41
CA ALA A 55 14.88 5.45 11.23
C ALA A 55 14.12 5.79 12.54
N GLY A 56 13.24 4.88 12.98
CA GLY A 56 12.53 5.00 14.25
C GLY A 56 11.26 5.85 14.24
N ALA A 57 10.84 6.41 13.10
CA ALA A 57 9.66 7.26 13.00
C ALA A 57 8.29 6.54 13.08
N GLY A 58 8.25 5.22 13.34
CA GLY A 58 6.98 4.49 13.42
C GLY A 58 7.12 2.97 13.64
N LEU A 59 5.97 2.31 13.67
CA LEU A 59 5.86 0.85 13.77
C LEU A 59 5.77 0.21 12.38
N ARG A 60 6.28 -1.02 12.24
CA ARG A 60 6.18 -1.80 10.99
C ARG A 60 4.73 -2.08 10.59
N ASP A 61 3.91 -2.50 11.56
CA ASP A 61 2.48 -2.76 11.41
C ASP A 61 1.72 -1.86 12.40
N PRO A 62 1.50 -0.58 12.06
CA PRO A 62 1.00 0.42 13.01
C PRO A 62 -0.45 0.17 13.46
N ILE A 63 -1.20 -0.65 12.72
CA ILE A 63 -2.59 -0.99 13.07
C ILE A 63 -2.74 -2.43 13.58
N GLY A 64 -1.69 -3.24 13.51
CA GLY A 64 -1.70 -4.62 14.00
C GLY A 64 -2.52 -5.55 13.10
N ASP A 65 -2.46 -5.38 11.77
CA ASP A 65 -3.13 -6.29 10.82
C ASP A 65 -2.60 -7.73 10.93
N LEU A 66 -1.28 -7.90 11.12
CA LEU A 66 -0.66 -9.22 11.31
C LEU A 66 -1.03 -9.84 12.65
N ALA A 67 -1.06 -9.03 13.71
CA ALA A 67 -1.43 -9.49 15.06
C ALA A 67 -2.89 -9.96 15.16
N ARG A 68 -3.75 -9.53 14.21
CA ARG A 68 -5.17 -9.89 14.13
C ARG A 68 -5.50 -10.71 12.88
N GLN A 69 -4.49 -11.32 12.28
CA GLN A 69 -4.68 -12.22 11.15
C GLN A 69 -5.32 -13.51 11.67
N ALA A 70 -6.56 -13.75 11.27
CA ALA A 70 -7.36 -14.89 11.72
C ALA A 70 -7.21 -16.10 10.80
N ALA A 71 -6.95 -15.85 9.51
CA ALA A 71 -6.62 -16.83 8.48
C ALA A 71 -5.71 -16.16 7.42
N PRO A 72 -5.05 -16.92 6.52
CA PRO A 72 -4.44 -16.36 5.32
C PRO A 72 -5.37 -15.35 4.65
N ARG A 73 -4.84 -14.19 4.26
CA ARG A 73 -5.61 -13.08 3.64
C ARG A 73 -6.76 -12.49 4.46
N LEU A 74 -6.97 -12.88 5.72
CA LEU A 74 -8.09 -12.40 6.53
C LEU A 74 -7.64 -11.78 7.85
N THR A 75 -8.04 -10.53 8.08
CA THR A 75 -7.87 -9.85 9.37
C THR A 75 -9.23 -9.68 10.05
N HIS A 76 -9.39 -10.22 11.25
CA HIS A 76 -10.61 -10.08 12.06
C HIS A 76 -10.27 -9.33 13.35
N ARG A 77 -10.49 -8.01 13.34
CA ARG A 77 -10.15 -7.11 14.47
C ARG A 77 -11.35 -6.79 15.35
N TYR A 78 -12.50 -6.60 14.73
CA TYR A 78 -13.73 -6.11 15.35
C TYR A 78 -14.77 -7.23 15.40
N PRO A 79 -15.66 -7.25 16.39
CA PRO A 79 -16.57 -8.38 16.59
C PRO A 79 -17.49 -8.71 15.41
N ASP A 80 -17.80 -7.73 14.56
CA ASP A 80 -18.87 -7.84 13.57
C ASP A 80 -18.41 -7.60 12.12
N ARG A 81 -17.09 -7.44 11.90
CA ARG A 81 -16.53 -7.14 10.58
C ARG A 81 -15.09 -7.60 10.40
N ALA A 82 -14.78 -8.02 9.19
CA ALA A 82 -13.45 -8.48 8.80
C ALA A 82 -12.95 -7.82 7.52
N LEU A 83 -11.62 -7.84 7.34
CA LEU A 83 -10.95 -7.41 6.11
C LEU A 83 -10.50 -8.66 5.34
N LEU A 84 -10.87 -8.76 4.06
CA LEU A 84 -10.32 -9.74 3.14
C LEU A 84 -9.33 -9.06 2.19
N HIS A 85 -8.06 -9.46 2.27
CA HIS A 85 -6.95 -8.91 1.49
C HIS A 85 -6.87 -9.60 0.13
N VAL A 86 -7.53 -9.02 -0.86
CA VAL A 86 -7.70 -9.63 -2.19
C VAL A 86 -6.45 -9.45 -3.06
N THR A 87 -5.84 -8.27 -3.00
CA THR A 87 -4.68 -7.91 -3.83
C THR A 87 -3.75 -6.94 -3.11
N ASN A 88 -2.44 -7.05 -3.34
CA ASN A 88 -1.45 -6.05 -2.93
C ASN A 88 -1.11 -5.06 -4.06
N LEU A 89 -1.85 -5.11 -5.18
CA LEU A 89 -1.62 -4.21 -6.31
C LEU A 89 -2.35 -2.88 -6.08
N CYS A 90 -1.60 -1.78 -6.12
CA CYS A 90 -2.15 -0.43 -6.18
C CYS A 90 -1.88 0.17 -7.56
N PRO A 91 -2.79 0.98 -8.12
CA PRO A 91 -2.48 1.79 -9.30
C PRO A 91 -1.48 2.92 -8.98
N MET A 92 -1.36 3.32 -7.72
CA MET A 92 -0.38 4.28 -7.22
C MET A 92 0.07 3.87 -5.82
N TYR A 93 1.37 3.99 -5.53
CA TYR A 93 1.86 3.78 -4.18
C TYR A 93 1.93 5.11 -3.42
N CYS A 94 0.91 5.41 -2.61
CA CYS A 94 0.85 6.62 -1.79
C CYS A 94 1.99 6.66 -0.77
N ARG A 95 2.67 7.81 -0.62
CA ARG A 95 3.79 7.98 0.32
C ARG A 95 3.38 7.87 1.80
N PHE A 96 2.11 8.16 2.06
CA PHE A 96 1.46 8.09 3.37
C PHE A 96 0.75 6.75 3.62
N CYS A 97 0.91 5.74 2.75
CA CYS A 97 0.26 4.45 2.96
C CYS A 97 0.74 3.79 4.27
N PHE A 98 -0.18 3.59 5.21
CA PHE A 98 0.11 2.95 6.50
C PHE A 98 0.45 1.45 6.38
N ARG A 99 0.18 0.84 5.21
CA ARG A 99 0.57 -0.54 4.86
C ARG A 99 1.84 -0.62 4.03
N LYS A 100 2.53 0.49 3.73
CA LYS A 100 3.71 0.48 2.83
C LYS A 100 4.84 -0.45 3.25
N ASN A 101 4.96 -0.74 4.56
CA ASN A 101 5.91 -1.72 5.08
C ASN A 101 5.53 -3.16 4.73
N LEU A 102 4.22 -3.48 4.74
CA LEU A 102 3.71 -4.84 4.54
C LEU A 102 3.53 -5.17 3.05
N MET A 103 3.34 -4.16 2.20
CA MET A 103 3.17 -4.33 0.75
C MET A 103 4.48 -4.50 -0.01
N ASN A 104 5.60 -4.07 0.58
CA ASN A 104 6.90 -3.99 -0.10
C ASN A 104 7.90 -5.06 0.35
N GLU A 105 7.53 -5.90 1.31
CA GLU A 105 8.37 -7.00 1.76
C GLU A 105 8.26 -8.23 0.86
N LYS A 106 9.37 -8.98 0.75
CA LYS A 106 9.38 -10.28 0.07
C LYS A 106 8.50 -11.33 0.76
N GLU A 107 8.21 -11.12 2.05
CA GLU A 107 7.26 -11.93 2.82
C GLU A 107 5.89 -11.25 2.86
N GLU A 108 5.12 -11.42 1.78
CA GLU A 108 3.75 -10.89 1.66
C GLU A 108 2.74 -11.64 2.55
N ARG A 109 3.02 -11.81 3.85
CA ARG A 109 2.22 -12.68 4.75
C ARG A 109 0.74 -12.31 4.80
N LEU A 110 0.39 -11.03 4.63
CA LEU A 110 -1.00 -10.57 4.57
C LEU A 110 -1.71 -10.95 3.27
N TYR A 111 -0.97 -11.13 2.18
CA TYR A 111 -1.51 -11.35 0.83
C TYR A 111 -1.17 -12.73 0.26
N SER A 112 -0.42 -13.54 1.01
CA SER A 112 -0.05 -14.91 0.62
C SER A 112 -1.07 -15.94 1.08
N GLY A 113 -1.08 -17.10 0.42
CA GLY A 113 -1.96 -18.22 0.74
C GLY A 113 -3.24 -18.23 -0.09
N ASP A 114 -4.03 -19.29 0.10
CA ASP A 114 -5.32 -19.49 -0.55
C ASP A 114 -6.45 -18.72 0.17
N PHE A 115 -7.56 -18.50 -0.53
CA PHE A 115 -8.77 -17.93 0.04
C PHE A 115 -9.59 -18.96 0.82
N ASP A 116 -9.47 -20.25 0.52
CA ASP A 116 -10.28 -21.31 1.16
C ASP A 116 -10.26 -21.22 2.70
N PRO A 117 -9.11 -21.10 3.40
CA PRO A 117 -9.11 -20.96 4.86
C PRO A 117 -9.81 -19.70 5.38
N ALA A 118 -9.78 -18.60 4.61
CA ALA A 118 -10.49 -17.38 4.96
C ALA A 118 -12.00 -17.57 4.80
N ILE A 119 -12.43 -18.25 3.73
CA ILE A 119 -13.84 -18.56 3.46
C ILE A 119 -14.38 -19.48 4.56
N ASP A 120 -13.64 -20.53 4.92
CA ASP A 120 -13.99 -21.44 6.02
C ASP A 120 -14.12 -20.70 7.35
N TYR A 121 -13.17 -19.80 7.65
CA TYR A 121 -13.24 -18.96 8.83
C TYR A 121 -14.52 -18.11 8.82
N LEU A 122 -14.81 -17.41 7.73
CA LEU A 122 -16.01 -16.56 7.61
C LEU A 122 -17.30 -17.37 7.74
N ALA A 123 -17.36 -18.58 7.18
CA ALA A 123 -18.52 -19.46 7.29
C ALA A 123 -18.78 -19.93 8.74
N ALA A 124 -17.71 -20.08 9.53
CA ALA A 124 -17.80 -20.47 10.94
C ALA A 124 -18.11 -19.31 11.91
N HIS A 125 -18.04 -18.06 11.45
CA HIS A 125 -18.18 -16.85 12.28
C HIS A 125 -19.38 -15.99 11.81
N PRO A 126 -20.63 -16.43 12.06
CA PRO A 126 -21.84 -15.75 11.60
C PRO A 126 -22.08 -14.37 12.25
N GLU A 127 -21.35 -14.03 13.30
CA GLU A 127 -21.34 -12.69 13.88
C GLU A 127 -20.73 -11.63 12.94
N ILE A 128 -19.89 -12.04 11.98
CA ILE A 128 -19.31 -11.18 10.96
C ILE A 128 -20.40 -10.84 9.92
N ARG A 129 -20.92 -9.62 10.01
CA ARG A 129 -22.00 -9.12 9.14
C ARG A 129 -21.51 -8.18 8.04
N GLU A 130 -20.26 -7.75 8.10
CA GLU A 130 -19.62 -6.91 7.09
C GLU A 130 -18.25 -7.49 6.70
N LEU A 131 -18.03 -7.64 5.40
CA LEU A 131 -16.74 -8.03 4.84
C LEU A 131 -16.23 -6.93 3.94
N ILE A 132 -15.06 -6.39 4.26
CA ILE A 132 -14.41 -5.35 3.46
C ILE A 132 -13.37 -5.99 2.56
N LEU A 133 -13.59 -5.95 1.25
CA LEU A 133 -12.61 -6.35 0.26
C LEU A 133 -11.57 -5.24 0.11
N THR A 134 -10.32 -5.54 0.41
CA THR A 134 -9.26 -4.53 0.50
C THR A 134 -7.90 -5.08 0.07
N GLY A 135 -6.88 -4.27 0.26
CA GLY A 135 -5.48 -4.62 0.13
C GLY A 135 -4.66 -3.41 -0.29
N GLY A 136 -4.40 -3.28 -1.59
CA GLY A 136 -3.80 -2.10 -2.20
C GLY A 136 -4.73 -0.90 -2.33
#